data_AF-A0A2N7QZI5-F1
#
_entry.id   AF-A0A2N7QZI5-F1
#
_cell.length_a   1.000
_cell.length_b   1.000
_cell.length_c   1.000
_cell.angle_alpha   90.00
_cell.angle_beta   90.00
_cell.angle_gamma   90.00
#
_symmetry.space_group_name_H-M   'P 1'
#
loop_
_entity.id
_entity.type
_entity.pdbx_description
1 polymer ?
#
loop_
_entity_poly.entity_id
_entity_poly.type
_entity_poly.pdbx_seq_one_letter_code
_entity_poly.pdbx_strand_id
1 'polypeptide(L)' 'MTVELWRSVLGWSAVLNLLLVTVWFTLFLTLHDRMYAWHRRWFRFSVETFDAIHYAGMAGYKVATWLLFIFPYIALRICT' A
#
# COMPACT_ATOMS: atom_id res chain seq x y z
N MET A 1 22.91 -16.10 -3.90
CA MET A 1 22.12 -15.01 -4.53
C MET A 1 22.99 -13.77 -4.61
N THR A 2 22.95 -13.02 -5.71
CA THR A 2 23.78 -11.80 -5.89
C THR A 2 23.12 -10.60 -5.23
N VAL A 3 23.93 -9.61 -4.80
CA VAL A 3 23.45 -8.32 -4.28
C VAL A 3 22.56 -7.60 -5.29
N GLU A 4 22.86 -7.72 -6.58
CA GLU A 4 22.05 -7.13 -7.66
C GLU A 4 20.64 -7.72 -7.78
N LEU A 5 20.47 -9.01 -7.49
CA LEU A 5 19.14 -9.63 -7.46
C LEU A 5 18.30 -9.02 -6.33
N TRP A 6 18.89 -8.86 -5.13
CA TRP A 6 18.19 -8.26 -3.99
C TRP A 6 17.83 -6.79 -4.22
N ARG A 7 18.74 -6.00 -4.81
CA ARG A 7 18.46 -4.62 -5.24
C ARG A 7 17.27 -4.57 -6.19
N SER A 8 17.25 -5.46 -7.19
CA SER A 8 16.18 -5.51 -8.18
C SER A 8 14.84 -5.89 -7.56
N VAL A 9 14.81 -6.95 -6.74
CA VAL A 9 13.59 -7.43 -6.09
C VAL A 9 13.03 -6.39 -5.13
N LEU A 10 13.85 -5.83 -4.24
CA LEU A 10 13.39 -4.83 -3.28
C LEU A 10 12.94 -3.53 -3.98
N GLY A 11 13.67 -3.10 -5.02
CA GLY A 11 13.33 -1.92 -5.80
C GLY A 11 11.99 -2.06 -6.54
N TRP A 12 11.80 -3.14 -7.31
CA TRP A 12 10.53 -3.37 -8.01
C TRP A 12 9.37 -3.65 -7.05
N SER A 13 9.63 -4.32 -5.93
CA SER A 13 8.61 -4.50 -4.90
C SER A 13 8.19 -3.15 -4.31
N ALA A 14 9.13 -2.25 -4.01
CA ALA A 14 8.80 -0.91 -3.54
C ALA A 14 7.93 -0.14 -4.55
N VAL A 15 8.26 -0.18 -5.84
CA VAL A 15 7.47 0.46 -6.91
C VAL A 15 6.05 -0.10 -6.96
N LEU A 16 5.91 -1.43 -6.97
CA LEU A 16 4.60 -2.08 -7.04
C LEU A 16 3.73 -1.82 -5.80
N ASN A 17 4.33 -1.82 -4.61
CA ASN A 17 3.63 -1.50 -3.37
C ASN A 17 3.17 -0.03 -3.36
N LEU A 18 4.04 0.90 -3.79
CA LEU A 18 3.66 2.31 -3.92
C LEU A 18 2.55 2.51 -4.95
N LEU A 19 2.61 1.83 -6.09
CA LEU A 19 1.55 1.85 -7.09
C LEU A 19 0.23 1.35 -6.51
N LEU A 20 0.24 0.24 -5.76
CA LEU A 20 -0.97 -0.32 -5.15
C LEU A 20 -1.61 0.67 -4.18
N VAL A 21 -0.84 1.27 -3.26
CA VAL A 21 -1.41 2.21 -2.29
C VAL A 21 -1.90 3.49 -2.97
N THR A 22 -1.25 3.95 -4.04
CA THR A 22 -1.71 5.09 -4.83
C THR A 22 -3.00 4.79 -5.58
N VAL A 23 -3.11 3.61 -6.21
CA VAL A 23 -4.34 3.18 -6.87
C VAL A 23 -5.47 3.04 -5.86
N TRP A 24 -5.20 2.40 -4.71
CA TRP A 24 -6.19 2.28 -3.63
C TRP A 24 -6.68 3.65 -3.18
N PHE A 25 -5.77 4.58 -2.87
CA PHE A 25 -6.13 5.94 -2.48
C PHE A 25 -6.94 6.68 -3.56
N THR A 26 -6.54 6.54 -4.83
CA THR A 26 -7.24 7.18 -5.96
C THR A 26 -8.66 6.63 -6.13
N LEU A 27 -8.83 5.30 -6.04
CA LEU A 27 -10.15 4.67 -6.10
C LEU A 27 -10.99 5.08 -4.89
N PHE A 28 -10.40 5.14 -3.70
CA PHE A 28 -11.10 5.59 -2.50
C PHE A 28 -11.58 7.04 -2.63
N LEU A 29 -10.78 7.94 -3.18
CA LEU A 29 -11.19 9.33 -3.41
C LEU A 29 -12.26 9.48 -4.50
N THR A 30 -12.11 8.77 -5.62
CA THR A 30 -12.95 9.00 -6.82
C THR A 30 -14.22 8.16 -6.85
N LEU A 31 -14.21 6.99 -6.20
CA LEU A 31 -15.29 6.01 -6.22
C LEU A 31 -15.79 5.68 -4.81
N HIS A 32 -15.54 6.56 -3.83
CA HIS A 32 -15.89 6.38 -2.43
C HIS A 32 -17.28 5.75 -2.22
N ASP A 33 -18.34 6.44 -2.66
CA ASP A 33 -19.71 6.01 -2.40
C ASP A 33 -20.07 4.70 -3.10
N ARG A 34 -19.47 4.44 -4.27
CA ARG A 34 -19.62 3.17 -4.98
C ARG A 34 -18.93 2.06 -4.22
N MET A 35 -17.71 2.28 -3.74
CA MET A 35 -17.00 1.31 -2.91
C MET A 35 -17.78 1.02 -1.63
N TYR A 36 -18.26 2.04 -0.92
CA TYR A 36 -19.09 1.88 0.27
C TYR A 36 -20.38 1.09 -0.04
N ALA A 37 -21.10 1.45 -1.10
CA ALA A 37 -22.33 0.79 -1.52
C ALA A 37 -22.14 -0.69 -1.87
N TRP A 38 -20.96 -1.06 -2.40
CA TRP A 38 -20.61 -2.45 -2.66
C TRP A 38 -20.30 -3.20 -1.37
N HIS A 39 -19.42 -2.65 -0.52
CA HIS A 39 -18.98 -3.35 0.69
C HIS A 39 -20.10 -3.51 1.73
N ARG A 40 -21.01 -2.54 1.84
CA ARG A 40 -22.16 -2.62 2.76
C ARG A 40 -23.14 -3.77 2.46
N ARG A 41 -23.06 -4.38 1.26
CA ARG A 41 -23.86 -5.56 0.90
C ARG A 41 -23.43 -6.81 1.66
N TRP A 42 -22.14 -6.89 2.01
CA TRP A 42 -21.57 -8.02 2.75
C TRP A 42 -21.40 -7.72 4.25
N PHE A 43 -21.18 -6.46 4.60
CA PHE A 43 -20.87 -6.06 5.98
C PHE A 43 -21.78 -4.92 6.45
N ARG A 44 -22.18 -4.94 7.71
CA ARG A 44 -22.96 -3.85 8.33
C ARG A 44 -22.02 -2.93 9.10
N PHE A 45 -21.57 -1.86 8.46
CA PHE A 45 -20.78 -0.81 9.11
C PHE A 45 -21.23 0.59 8.66
N SER A 46 -20.96 1.58 9.51
CA SER A 46 -21.19 2.98 9.18
C SER A 46 -20.15 3.48 8.17
N VAL A 47 -20.41 4.62 7.53
CA VAL A 47 -19.46 5.22 6.58
C VAL A 47 -18.16 5.63 7.30
N GLU A 48 -18.25 6.12 8.53
CA GLU A 48 -17.08 6.52 9.32
C GLU A 48 -16.18 5.32 9.64
N THR A 49 -16.78 4.16 9.89
CA THR A 49 -16.03 2.91 10.13
C THR A 49 -15.37 2.42 8.85
N PHE A 50 -16.07 2.52 7.71
CA PHE A 50 -15.51 2.21 6.39
C PHE A 50 -14.28 3.07 6.09
N ASP A 51 -14.38 4.38 6.30
CA ASP A 51 -13.32 5.36 6.09
C ASP A 51 -12.12 5.08 6.98
N ALA A 52 -12.37 4.84 8.27
CA ALA A 52 -11.34 4.52 9.23
C ALA A 52 -10.56 3.25 8.84
N ILE A 53 -11.25 2.19 8.40
CA ILE A 53 -10.61 0.95 7.96
C ILE A 53 -9.75 1.18 6.71
N HIS A 54 -10.27 1.90 5.71
CA HIS A 54 -9.54 2.16 4.47
C HIS A 54 -8.31 3.04 4.72
N TYR A 55 -8.49 4.11 5.48
CA TYR A 55 -7.40 5.02 5.81
C TYR A 55 -6.32 4.35 6.67
N ALA A 56 -6.73 3.60 7.71
CA ALA A 56 -5.79 2.83 8.53
C ALA A 56 -5.09 1.73 7.71
N GLY A 57 -5.81 1.04 6.83
CA GLY A 57 -5.26 0.04 5.92
C GLY A 57 -4.21 0.63 4.99
N MET A 58 -4.50 1.76 4.33
CA MET A 58 -3.53 2.48 3.49
C MET A 58 -2.33 2.96 4.29
N ALA A 59 -2.53 3.51 5.50
CA ALA A 59 -1.44 3.96 6.35
C ALA A 59 -0.52 2.81 6.77
N GLY A 60 -1.09 1.69 7.25
CA GLY A 60 -0.34 0.50 7.63
C GLY A 60 0.41 -0.11 6.45
N TYR A 61 -0.24 -0.23 5.29
CA TYR A 61 0.39 -0.74 4.08
C TYR A 61 1.54 0.16 3.61
N LYS A 62 1.36 1.49 3.66
CA LYS A 62 2.42 2.46 3.34
C LYS A 62 3.61 2.31 4.29
N VAL A 63 3.39 2.21 5.60
CA VAL A 63 4.47 2.01 6.58
C VAL A 63 5.21 0.68 6.32
N ALA A 64 4.47 -0.42 6.09
CA ALA A 64 5.08 -1.70 5.76
C ALA A 64 5.91 -1.63 4.47
N THR A 65 5.43 -0.90 3.46
CA THR A 65 6.17 -0.66 2.21
C THR A 65 7.52 0.01 2.47
N TRP A 66 7.53 1.03 3.33
CA TRP A 66 8.75 1.74 3.71
C TRP A 66 9.73 0.85 4.47
N LEU A 67 9.25 0.16 5.50
CA LEU A 67 10.08 -0.66 6.38
C LEU A 67 10.65 -1.91 5.68
N LEU A 68 9.85 -2.59 4.87
CA LEU A 68 10.20 -3.91 4.32
C LEU A 68 10.85 -3.84 2.94
N PHE A 69 10.64 -2.75 2.18
CA PHE A 69 11.13 -2.66 0.80
C PHE A 69 12.00 -1.43 0.56
N ILE A 70 11.51 -0.23 0.89
CA ILE A 70 12.22 1.01 0.55
C ILE A 70 13.50 1.17 1.38
N PHE A 71 13.43 1.07 2.71
CA PHE A 71 14.64 1.23 3.54
C PHE A 71 15.69 0.15 3.26
N PRO A 72 15.34 -1.14 3.14
CA PRO A 72 16.31 -2.17 2.76
C PRO A 72 16.92 -1.93 1.37
N TYR A 73 16.12 -1.50 0.39
CA TYR A 73 16.63 -1.14 -0.93
C TYR A 73 17.64 0.02 -0.86
N ILE A 74 17.30 1.10 -0.14
CA ILE A 74 18.19 2.26 0.04
C ILE A 74 19.47 1.83 0.74
N ALA A 75 19.37 1.02 1.81
CA ALA A 75 20.53 0.52 2.54
C ALA A 75 21.47 -0.29 1.61
N LEU A 76 20.92 -1.17 0.77
CA LEU A 76 21.72 -1.88 -0.24
C LEU A 76 22.32 -0.95 -1.30
N ARG A 77 21.71 0.18 -1.61
CA ARG A 77 22.28 1.15 -2.57
C ARG A 77 23.38 2.01 -1.96
N ILE A 78 23.42 2.14 -0.63
CA ILE A 78 24.46 2.87 0.11
C ILE A 78 25.65 1.97 0.43
N CYS A 79 25.39 0.72 0.82
CA CYS A 79 26.41 -0.17 1.40
C CYS A 79 27.16 -1.06 0.39
N THR A 80 26.71 -1.14 -0.87
CA THR A 80 27.32 -2.00 -1.90
C THR A 80 27.49 -1.26 -3.22
#